data_AF-A0A8H5H5H2-F1
#
_entry.id   AF-A0A8H5H5H2-F1
#
_cell.length_a   1.000
_cell.length_b   1.000
_cell.length_c   1.000
_cell.angle_alpha   90.00
_cell.angle_beta   90.00
_cell.angle_gamma   90.00
#
_symmetry.space_group_name_H-M   'P 1'
#
loop_
_entity.id
_entity.type
_entity.pdbx_description
1 polymer ?
#
loop_
_entity_poly.entity_id
_entity_poly.type
_entity_poly.pdbx_seq_one_letter_code
_entity_poly.pdbx_strand_id
1 'polypeptide(L)'
;MVVLVQGARGFFNPTMSSNPNPGPSDSRRGQRSASRKYEGRNGFTEPPTTLEQKLEVHEHALNILRFSAVPIPSLETILDTDWTKPIPETSASVQVEIDELRKNHVRMLSNLYDMNSVLYLADVEDRYQSRNEVLDEDPRVWMKREYTDNPDAVDRNYTEQEVDEMIEVSNAQKKLYESTYPYPFTATSPTPAHLPNISRLNYTYLHRLIPLYKKLKTLTEHERQKREQELYNAQRREEEARRLAQIEQDRLAKKFPTTVEEFNSKPKDFQNLIVKMLNASGTTQERQVTMNKWSPEEVTPLLMLFKEDSVFRSRIIGMSLSLNSSSAVSDPRRRIS
;
A
#
# COMPACT_ATOMS: atom_id res chain seq x y z
N MET A 1 -19.63 -44.90 -13.59
CA MET A 1 -20.21 -44.00 -14.61
C MET A 1 -19.29 -42.80 -14.75
N VAL A 2 -18.48 -42.79 -15.82
CA VAL A 2 -17.47 -41.77 -16.08
C VAL A 2 -18.08 -40.78 -17.08
N VAL A 3 -18.28 -39.54 -16.67
CA VAL A 3 -18.83 -38.49 -17.53
C VAL A 3 -17.67 -37.79 -18.23
N LEU A 4 -17.54 -38.07 -19.53
CA LEU A 4 -16.64 -37.39 -20.46
C LEU A 4 -17.17 -35.98 -20.75
N VAL A 5 -16.45 -34.96 -20.28
CA VAL A 5 -16.68 -33.56 -20.65
C VAL A 5 -15.85 -33.25 -21.90
N GLN A 6 -16.53 -33.11 -23.05
CA GLN A 6 -15.93 -32.64 -24.29
C GLN A 6 -15.67 -31.13 -24.20
N GLY A 7 -14.40 -30.76 -24.08
CA GLY A 7 -13.92 -29.38 -24.14
C GLY A 7 -13.93 -28.83 -25.57
N ALA A 8 -14.55 -27.67 -25.73
CA ALA A 8 -14.56 -26.88 -26.95
C ALA A 8 -13.15 -26.38 -27.30
N ARG A 9 -12.68 -26.75 -28.50
CA ARG A 9 -11.43 -26.26 -29.10
C ARG A 9 -11.62 -24.82 -29.59
N GLY A 10 -11.16 -23.86 -28.79
CA GLY A 10 -10.93 -22.49 -29.24
C GLY A 10 -9.66 -22.41 -30.07
N PHE A 11 -9.78 -21.99 -31.33
CA PHE A 11 -8.70 -21.71 -32.26
C PHE A 11 -7.87 -20.51 -31.74
N PHE A 12 -6.75 -20.79 -31.07
CA PHE A 12 -5.67 -19.83 -30.87
C PHE A 12 -4.77 -19.86 -32.11
N ASN A 13 -4.72 -18.75 -32.85
CA ASN A 13 -3.68 -18.49 -33.85
C ASN A 13 -2.47 -17.87 -33.11
N PRO A 14 -1.32 -18.56 -33.00
CA PRO A 14 -0.09 -17.92 -32.57
C PRO A 14 0.56 -17.29 -33.80
N THR A 15 0.34 -16.00 -34.02
CA THR A 15 1.25 -15.23 -34.87
C THR A 15 2.57 -15.11 -34.12
N MET A 16 3.49 -16.03 -34.43
CA MET A 16 4.88 -15.93 -34.04
C MET A 16 5.46 -14.63 -34.62
N SER A 17 5.51 -13.60 -33.79
CA SER A 17 6.34 -12.42 -34.00
C SER A 17 7.79 -12.90 -34.00
N SER A 18 8.40 -12.83 -35.17
CA SER A 18 9.82 -13.06 -35.39
C SER A 18 10.63 -12.17 -34.45
N ASN A 19 11.41 -12.82 -33.58
CA ASN A 19 12.43 -12.19 -32.76
C ASN A 19 13.32 -11.30 -33.64
N PRO A 20 13.42 -9.99 -33.37
CA PRO A 20 14.43 -9.17 -34.02
C PRO A 20 15.80 -9.64 -33.55
N ASN A 21 16.62 -10.01 -34.54
CA ASN A 21 18.05 -10.28 -34.49
C ASN A 21 18.74 -9.57 -33.30
N PRO A 22 19.43 -10.29 -32.39
CA PRO A 22 20.32 -9.65 -31.43
C PRO A 22 21.46 -9.00 -32.22
N GLY A 23 21.38 -7.68 -32.39
CA GLY A 23 22.43 -6.91 -33.04
C GLY A 23 23.78 -7.14 -32.36
N PRO A 24 24.89 -6.99 -33.10
CA PRO A 24 26.24 -7.23 -32.59
C PRO A 24 26.44 -6.44 -31.30
N SER A 25 26.83 -7.17 -30.24
CA SER A 25 27.17 -6.59 -28.95
C SER A 25 28.32 -5.60 -29.12
N ASP A 26 27.97 -4.31 -29.13
CA ASP A 26 28.90 -3.18 -29.16
C ASP A 26 29.78 -3.18 -27.90
N SER A 27 30.87 -3.94 -27.95
CA SER A 27 31.94 -3.97 -26.94
C SER A 27 32.83 -2.72 -27.00
N ARG A 28 32.43 -1.68 -27.73
CA ARG A 28 33.10 -0.38 -27.84
C ARG A 28 32.33 0.78 -27.22
N ARG A 29 31.54 0.54 -26.17
CA ARG A 29 31.15 1.66 -25.29
C ARG A 29 32.37 2.05 -24.48
N GLY A 30 33.20 2.92 -25.05
CA GLY A 30 34.17 3.70 -24.28
C GLY A 30 33.49 4.29 -23.04
N GLN A 31 34.26 4.49 -21.96
CA GLN A 31 33.78 5.06 -20.71
C GLN A 31 32.75 6.15 -21.01
N ARG A 32 31.50 5.95 -20.57
CA ARG A 32 30.43 6.92 -20.81
C ARG A 32 30.81 8.21 -20.10
N SER A 33 31.39 9.16 -20.84
CA SER A 33 31.57 10.51 -20.37
C SER A 33 30.20 11.08 -20.02
N ALA A 34 30.09 11.76 -18.88
CA ALA A 34 28.84 12.37 -18.44
C ALA A 34 28.27 13.28 -19.54
N SER A 35 26.94 13.30 -19.68
CA SER A 35 26.29 14.12 -20.70
C SER A 35 26.51 15.60 -20.38
N ARG A 36 27.04 16.38 -21.34
CA ARG A 36 27.34 17.83 -21.19
C ARG A 36 26.19 18.66 -20.60
N LYS A 37 24.93 18.26 -20.81
CA LYS A 37 23.76 18.94 -20.25
C LYS A 37 23.67 18.88 -18.71
N TYR A 38 24.42 17.99 -18.06
CA TYR A 38 24.51 17.85 -16.61
C TYR A 38 25.86 18.30 -16.04
N GLU A 39 26.75 18.81 -16.90
CA GLU A 39 28.01 19.42 -16.47
C GLU A 39 27.66 20.67 -15.64
N GLY A 40 28.14 20.71 -14.39
CA GLY A 40 27.81 21.78 -13.43
C GLY A 40 26.41 21.75 -12.82
N ARG A 41 25.58 20.74 -13.12
CA ARG A 41 24.21 20.60 -12.55
C ARG A 41 23.97 19.18 -12.05
N ASN A 42 24.08 19.03 -10.74
CA ASN A 42 23.69 17.86 -9.93
C ASN A 42 24.68 16.67 -9.91
N GLY A 43 25.48 16.62 -8.83
CA GLY A 43 26.01 15.36 -8.28
C GLY A 43 27.25 14.77 -8.94
N PHE A 44 27.58 15.18 -10.16
CA PHE A 44 28.93 15.00 -10.70
C PHE A 44 29.74 16.23 -10.34
N THR A 45 30.08 16.34 -9.05
CA THR A 45 31.01 17.36 -8.57
C THR A 45 32.30 17.23 -9.35
N GLU A 46 32.82 18.36 -9.83
CA GLU A 46 34.23 18.45 -10.20
C GLU A 46 35.05 17.76 -9.11
N PRO A 47 36.05 16.93 -9.48
CA PRO A 47 36.85 16.23 -8.48
C PRO A 47 37.35 17.25 -7.46
N PRO A 48 37.20 16.99 -6.14
CA PRO A 48 37.50 17.97 -5.11
C PRO A 48 38.89 18.54 -5.35
N THR A 49 38.97 19.84 -5.61
CA THR A 49 40.20 20.49 -6.07
C THR A 49 41.07 20.87 -4.88
N THR A 50 40.45 21.38 -3.82
CA THR A 50 41.11 21.76 -2.57
C THR A 50 41.30 20.59 -1.62
N LEU A 51 42.30 20.66 -0.74
CA LEU A 51 42.56 19.63 0.28
C LEU A 51 41.37 19.48 1.23
N GLU A 52 40.78 20.58 1.66
CA GLU A 52 39.61 20.60 2.54
C GLU A 52 38.42 19.86 1.92
N GLN A 53 38.13 20.11 0.63
CA GLN A 53 37.08 19.38 -0.08
C GLN A 53 37.39 17.89 -0.21
N LYS A 54 38.66 17.50 -0.42
CA LYS A 54 39.07 16.10 -0.47
C LYS A 54 38.84 15.39 0.86
N LEU A 55 39.20 16.05 1.97
CA LEU A 55 38.97 15.53 3.31
C LEU A 55 37.47 15.41 3.60
N GLU A 56 36.68 16.43 3.27
CA GLU A 56 35.23 16.40 3.46
C GLU A 56 34.56 15.26 2.67
N VAL A 57 34.96 15.06 1.40
CA VAL A 57 34.46 13.96 0.56
C VAL A 57 34.87 12.60 1.12
N HIS A 58 36.10 12.48 1.61
CA HIS A 58 36.60 11.24 2.23
C HIS A 58 35.86 10.92 3.54
N GLU A 59 35.69 11.90 4.43
CA GLU A 59 34.92 11.76 5.66
C GLU A 59 33.45 11.42 5.36
N HIS A 60 32.86 12.06 4.35
CA HIS A 60 31.52 11.74 3.90
C HIS A 60 31.41 10.30 3.38
N ALA A 61 32.39 9.82 2.61
CA ALA A 61 32.44 8.44 2.15
C ALA A 61 32.57 7.45 3.32
N LEU A 62 33.43 7.74 4.31
CA LEU A 62 33.54 6.94 5.52
C LEU A 62 32.25 6.94 6.33
N ASN A 63 31.56 8.08 6.44
CA ASN A 63 30.26 8.17 7.09
C ASN A 63 29.22 7.33 6.35
N ILE A 64 29.23 7.33 5.01
CA ILE A 64 28.35 6.46 4.22
C ILE A 64 28.64 4.99 4.54
N LEU A 65 29.91 4.58 4.55
CA LEU A 65 30.31 3.21 4.84
C LEU A 65 29.98 2.80 6.30
N ARG A 66 30.15 3.70 7.26
CA ARG A 66 29.89 3.44 8.69
C ARG A 66 28.40 3.42 9.03
N PHE A 67 27.62 4.36 8.49
CA PHE A 67 26.24 4.57 8.92
C PHE A 67 25.20 4.10 7.92
N SER A 68 25.52 4.08 6.64
CA SER A 68 24.59 3.72 5.56
C SER A 68 25.01 2.50 4.77
N ALA A 69 25.87 1.65 5.35
CA ALA A 69 26.11 0.32 4.85
C ALA A 69 24.74 -0.33 4.57
N VAL A 70 24.48 -0.61 3.29
CA VAL A 70 23.33 -1.40 2.91
C VAL A 70 23.48 -2.71 3.67
N PRO A 71 22.51 -3.09 4.51
CA PRO A 71 22.61 -4.35 5.23
C PRO A 71 22.74 -5.44 4.17
N ILE A 72 23.93 -6.03 4.09
CA ILE A 72 24.16 -7.15 3.21
C ILE A 72 23.32 -8.28 3.81
N PRO A 73 22.33 -8.81 3.08
CA PRO A 73 21.54 -9.92 3.60
C PRO A 73 22.48 -11.06 3.99
N SER A 74 22.15 -11.76 5.07
CA SER A 74 22.95 -12.90 5.50
C SER A 74 23.04 -13.95 4.37
N LEU A 75 24.09 -14.76 4.37
CA LEU A 75 24.25 -15.80 3.35
C LEU A 75 23.03 -16.73 3.29
N GLU A 76 22.47 -17.08 4.45
CA GLU A 76 21.23 -17.86 4.57
C GLU A 76 20.07 -17.16 3.88
N THR A 77 19.87 -15.86 4.16
CA THR A 77 18.84 -15.05 3.47
C THR A 77 19.04 -15.04 1.96
N ILE A 78 20.27 -14.95 1.48
CA ILE A 78 20.57 -14.96 0.04
C ILE A 78 20.20 -16.31 -0.59
N LEU A 79 20.47 -17.42 0.10
CA LEU A 79 20.20 -18.76 -0.40
C LEU A 79 18.71 -19.14 -0.32
N ASP A 80 18.02 -18.71 0.73
CA ASP A 80 16.61 -19.05 0.99
C ASP A 80 15.64 -18.15 0.20
N THR A 81 16.05 -16.93 -0.15
CA THR A 81 15.19 -16.01 -0.90
C THR A 81 15.19 -16.38 -2.37
N ASP A 82 14.03 -16.76 -2.91
CA ASP A 82 13.83 -16.96 -4.34
C ASP A 82 13.83 -15.60 -5.07
N TRP A 83 15.02 -15.07 -5.38
CA TRP A 83 15.21 -13.80 -6.08
C TRP A 83 14.56 -13.76 -7.47
N THR A 84 14.14 -14.91 -8.03
CA THR A 84 13.44 -14.96 -9.31
C THR A 84 11.98 -14.52 -9.21
N LYS A 85 11.40 -14.57 -8.00
CA LYS A 85 10.03 -14.14 -7.73
C LYS A 85 10.05 -12.88 -6.87
N PRO A 86 9.75 -11.70 -7.44
CA PRO A 86 9.58 -10.52 -6.61
C PRO A 86 8.48 -10.81 -5.59
N ILE A 87 8.77 -10.59 -4.31
CA ILE A 87 7.79 -10.68 -3.24
C ILE A 87 6.61 -9.78 -3.64
N PRO A 88 5.36 -10.29 -3.67
CA PRO A 88 4.23 -9.47 -4.07
C PRO A 88 4.15 -8.26 -3.15
N GLU A 89 4.31 -7.08 -3.73
CA GLU A 89 4.29 -5.83 -2.99
C GLU A 89 2.84 -5.57 -2.55
N THR A 90 2.60 -5.73 -1.26
CA THR A 90 1.30 -5.45 -0.64
C THR A 90 1.36 -4.11 0.08
N SER A 91 0.21 -3.47 0.31
CA SER A 91 0.17 -2.25 1.12
C SER A 91 0.79 -2.48 2.51
N ALA A 92 0.57 -3.67 3.10
CA ALA A 92 1.16 -4.09 4.37
C ALA A 92 2.69 -4.20 4.31
N SER A 93 3.26 -4.81 3.26
CA SER A 93 4.72 -4.95 3.16
C SER A 93 5.42 -3.60 3.01
N VAL A 94 4.84 -2.68 2.23
CA VAL A 94 5.38 -1.30 2.10
C VAL A 94 5.25 -0.53 3.41
N GLN A 95 4.19 -0.74 4.18
CA GLN A 95 4.04 -0.11 5.50
C GLN A 95 5.13 -0.60 6.48
N VAL A 96 5.42 -1.90 6.49
CA VAL A 96 6.52 -2.46 7.28
C VAL A 96 7.86 -1.84 6.88
N GLU A 97 8.12 -1.73 5.56
CA GLU A 97 9.34 -1.10 5.04
C GLU A 97 9.48 0.38 5.48
N ILE A 98 8.38 1.15 5.47
CA ILE A 98 8.35 2.53 5.97
C ILE A 98 8.70 2.59 7.46
N ASP A 99 8.14 1.69 8.27
CA ASP A 99 8.35 1.67 9.71
C ASP A 99 9.76 1.19 10.08
N GLU A 100 10.33 0.27 9.31
CA GLU A 100 11.74 -0.10 9.41
C GLU A 100 12.67 1.06 9.04
N LEU A 101 12.38 1.77 7.95
CA LEU A 101 13.15 2.94 7.54
C LEU A 101 13.13 4.03 8.63
N ARG A 102 11.97 4.26 9.26
CA ARG A 102 11.82 5.18 10.40
C ARG A 102 12.67 4.75 11.59
N LYS A 103 12.59 3.48 12.00
CA LYS A 103 13.39 2.93 13.11
C LYS A 103 14.88 3.07 12.85
N ASN A 104 15.32 2.76 11.63
CA ASN A 104 16.71 2.90 11.22
C ASN A 104 17.16 4.36 11.26
N HIS A 105 16.34 5.30 10.77
CA HIS A 105 16.65 6.73 10.82
C HIS A 105 16.80 7.25 12.26
N VAL A 106 15.89 6.88 13.16
CA VAL A 106 15.97 7.25 14.59
C VAL A 106 17.25 6.69 15.22
N ARG A 107 17.58 5.43 14.94
CA ARG A 107 18.83 4.82 15.43
C ARG A 107 20.07 5.56 14.93
N MET A 108 20.10 5.90 13.64
CA MET A 108 21.22 6.66 13.05
C MET A 108 21.35 8.05 13.67
N LEU A 109 20.24 8.76 13.89
CA LEU A 109 20.26 10.05 14.56
C LEU A 109 20.78 9.94 15.99
N SER A 110 20.31 8.95 16.77
CA SER A 110 20.81 8.69 18.12
C SER A 110 22.32 8.49 18.11
N ASN A 111 22.83 7.61 17.25
CA ASN A 111 24.26 7.34 17.15
C ASN A 111 25.06 8.59 16.78
N LEU A 112 24.55 9.44 15.88
CA LEU A 112 25.20 10.70 15.52
C LEU A 112 25.23 11.68 16.70
N TYR A 113 24.14 11.78 17.47
CA TYR A 113 24.12 12.60 18.68
C TYR A 113 25.08 12.07 19.75
N ASP A 114 25.16 10.75 19.93
CA ASP A 114 26.08 10.12 20.87
C ASP A 114 27.54 10.34 20.46
N MET A 115 27.86 10.23 19.17
CA MET A 115 29.22 10.54 18.70
C MET A 115 29.56 12.02 18.86
N ASN A 116 28.62 12.91 18.54
CA ASN A 116 28.84 14.34 18.71
C ASN A 116 28.97 14.73 20.19
N SER A 117 28.26 14.06 21.10
CA SER A 117 28.38 14.32 22.54
C SER A 117 29.73 13.85 23.08
N VAL A 118 30.26 12.72 22.61
CA VAL A 118 31.61 12.27 22.95
C VAL A 118 32.67 13.25 22.44
N LEU A 119 32.57 13.68 21.17
CA LEU A 119 33.50 14.67 20.61
C LEU A 119 33.43 16.01 21.35
N TYR A 120 32.22 16.41 21.76
CA TYR A 120 32.02 17.60 22.58
C TYR A 120 32.72 17.48 23.94
N LEU A 121 32.50 16.36 24.65
CA LEU A 121 33.11 16.15 25.96
C LEU A 121 34.64 16.11 25.88
N ALA A 122 35.19 15.50 24.82
CA ALA A 122 36.64 15.52 24.58
C ALA A 122 37.16 16.94 24.33
N ASP A 123 36.49 17.76 23.52
CA ASP A 123 36.87 19.18 23.32
C ASP A 123 36.81 19.98 24.63
N VAL A 124 35.79 19.74 25.46
CA VAL A 124 35.68 20.37 26.78
C VAL A 124 36.81 19.93 27.70
N GLU A 125 37.17 18.65 27.70
CA GLU A 125 38.29 18.10 28.48
C GLU A 125 39.63 18.68 28.03
N ASP A 126 39.90 18.71 26.71
CA ASP A 126 41.12 19.29 26.15
C ASP A 126 41.24 20.78 26.48
N ARG A 127 40.13 21.54 26.43
CA ARG A 127 40.07 22.94 26.86
C ARG A 127 40.35 23.09 28.35
N TYR A 128 39.79 22.20 29.17
CA TYR A 128 40.03 22.23 30.61
C TYR A 128 41.49 21.92 30.93
N GLN A 129 42.11 20.94 30.26
CA GLN A 129 43.51 20.57 30.44
C GLN A 129 44.49 21.63 29.88
N SER A 130 44.11 22.32 28.80
CA SER A 130 44.90 23.42 28.21
C SER A 130 44.69 24.77 28.92
N ARG A 131 43.68 24.87 29.78
CA ARG A 131 43.48 26.03 30.65
C ARG A 131 44.60 26.07 31.67
N ASN A 132 45.52 27.00 31.46
CA ASN A 132 46.56 27.29 32.43
C ASN A 132 45.93 28.14 33.55
N GLU A 133 45.62 27.51 34.70
CA GLU A 133 45.04 28.19 35.87
C GLU A 133 45.91 29.36 36.35
N VAL A 134 47.23 29.33 36.07
CA VAL A 134 48.18 30.41 36.38
C VAL A 134 47.86 31.69 35.60
N LEU A 135 47.25 31.58 34.42
CA LEU A 135 46.93 32.72 33.55
C LEU A 135 45.52 33.27 33.79
N ASP A 136 44.71 32.65 34.64
CA ASP A 136 43.38 33.15 35.02
C ASP A 136 43.43 34.20 36.13
N GLU A 137 44.48 34.15 36.96
CA GLU A 137 44.76 35.12 38.00
C GLU A 137 45.72 36.18 37.48
N ASP A 138 45.58 37.44 37.94
CA ASP A 138 46.54 38.48 37.61
C ASP A 138 47.93 38.03 38.07
N PRO A 139 48.95 37.97 37.17
CA PRO A 139 50.30 37.55 37.51
C PRO A 139 50.87 38.26 38.75
N ARG A 140 50.47 39.51 39.01
CA ARG A 140 50.88 40.28 40.19
C ARG A 140 50.29 39.72 41.49
N VAL A 141 49.04 39.28 41.44
CA VAL A 141 48.33 38.67 42.59
C VAL A 141 48.86 37.26 42.83
N TRP A 142 49.04 36.49 41.75
CA TRP A 142 49.62 35.14 41.81
C TRP A 142 51.03 35.17 42.43
N MET A 143 51.93 36.03 41.95
CA MET A 143 53.27 36.19 42.53
C MET A 143 53.20 36.55 44.02
N LYS A 144 52.35 37.51 44.41
CA LYS A 144 52.22 37.91 45.81
C LYS A 144 51.78 36.75 46.70
N ARG A 145 50.86 35.90 46.24
CA ARG A 145 50.44 34.69 46.95
C ARG A 145 51.60 33.70 47.07
N GLU A 146 52.28 33.41 45.97
CA GLU A 146 53.41 32.47 45.94
C GLU A 146 54.55 32.89 46.89
N TYR A 147 54.89 34.18 46.95
CA TYR A 147 55.85 34.73 47.92
C TYR A 147 55.39 34.62 49.37
N THR A 148 54.08 34.63 49.61
CA THR A 148 53.51 34.50 50.96
C THR A 148 53.53 33.03 51.41
N ASP A 149 53.20 32.12 50.50
CA ASP A 149 53.03 30.69 50.79
C ASP A 149 54.35 29.90 50.74
N ASN A 150 55.34 30.37 49.95
CA ASN A 150 56.64 29.72 49.81
C ASN A 150 57.80 30.74 49.80
N PRO A 151 58.27 31.18 50.97
CA PRO A 151 59.33 32.18 51.08
C PRO A 151 60.71 31.70 50.61
N ASP A 152 60.87 30.42 50.27
CA ASP A 152 62.12 29.84 49.74
C ASP A 152 62.13 29.76 48.19
N ALA A 153 61.02 30.08 47.50
CA ALA A 153 60.93 30.08 46.03
C ALA A 153 61.71 31.23 45.33
N VAL A 154 62.68 31.83 46.02
CA VAL A 154 63.08 33.25 45.87
C VAL A 154 64.04 33.60 44.73
N ASP A 155 64.61 32.67 43.97
CA ASP A 155 65.67 33.07 43.01
C ASP A 155 65.21 33.37 41.57
N ARG A 156 63.91 33.55 41.32
CA ARG A 156 63.42 34.11 40.05
C ARG A 156 62.74 35.45 40.28
N ASN A 157 63.55 36.50 40.43
CA ASN A 157 63.08 37.87 40.27
C ASN A 157 62.66 38.07 38.82
N TYR A 158 61.38 37.83 38.52
CA TYR A 158 60.79 38.24 37.25
C TYR A 158 60.98 39.75 37.09
N THR A 159 61.54 40.16 35.96
CA THR A 159 61.64 41.57 35.60
C THR A 159 60.25 42.15 35.36
N GLU A 160 60.08 43.47 35.54
CA GLU A 160 58.79 44.13 35.27
C GLU A 160 58.29 43.85 33.83
N GLN A 161 59.21 43.70 32.87
CA GLN A 161 58.91 43.36 31.48
C GLN A 161 58.30 41.97 31.35
N GLU A 162 58.87 40.95 32.02
CA GLU A 162 58.33 39.59 32.00
C GLU A 162 56.92 39.53 32.62
N VAL A 163 56.67 40.33 33.66
CA VAL A 163 55.35 40.41 34.30
C VAL A 163 54.31 41.03 33.36
N ASP A 164 54.67 42.10 32.65
CA ASP A 164 53.78 42.74 31.69
C ASP A 164 53.53 41.84 30.47
N GLU A 165 54.53 41.09 30.00
CA GLU A 165 54.35 40.04 28.97
C GLU A 165 53.38 38.95 29.44
N MET A 166 53.49 38.49 30.70
CA MET A 166 52.54 37.53 31.27
C MET A 166 51.10 38.08 31.32
N ILE A 167 50.93 39.37 31.63
CA ILE A 167 49.63 40.05 31.62
C ILE A 167 49.07 40.13 30.20
N GLU A 168 49.90 40.46 29.21
CA GLU A 168 49.49 40.51 27.80
C GLU A 168 49.04 39.13 27.31
N VAL A 169 49.82 38.09 27.59
CA VAL A 169 49.48 36.70 27.23
C VAL A 169 48.19 36.24 27.92
N SER A 170 48.03 36.51 29.22
CA SER A 170 46.80 36.21 29.96
C SER A 170 45.57 36.90 29.35
N ASN A 171 45.67 38.20 29.02
CA ASN A 171 44.58 38.94 28.38
C ASN A 171 44.28 38.45 26.96
N ALA A 172 45.31 38.12 26.18
CA ALA A 172 45.16 37.55 24.84
C ALA A 172 44.46 36.18 24.90
N GLN A 173 44.83 35.34 25.86
CA GLN A 173 44.19 34.04 26.10
C GLN A 173 42.73 34.21 26.56
N LYS A 174 42.45 35.14 27.47
CA LYS A 174 41.08 35.44 27.91
C LYS A 174 40.21 35.91 26.75
N LYS A 175 40.73 36.81 25.91
CA LYS A 175 40.05 37.27 24.68
C LYS A 175 39.84 36.12 23.68
N LEU A 176 40.80 35.20 23.57
CA LEU A 176 40.66 34.00 22.76
C LEU A 176 39.53 33.11 23.29
N TYR A 177 39.41 32.89 24.59
CA TYR A 177 38.31 32.13 25.19
C TYR A 177 36.95 32.82 25.04
N GLU A 178 36.89 34.14 25.23
CA GLU A 178 35.66 34.92 25.04
C GLU A 178 35.19 34.94 23.59
N SER A 179 36.12 34.87 22.63
CA SER A 179 35.81 34.80 21.19
C SER A 179 35.58 33.37 20.68
N THR A 180 36.22 32.38 21.30
CA THR A 180 36.18 30.96 20.90
C THR A 180 35.24 30.19 21.82
N TYR A 181 33.94 30.33 21.58
CA TYR A 181 32.92 29.55 22.27
C TYR A 181 33.15 28.02 22.15
N PRO A 182 32.60 27.22 23.08
CA PRO A 182 32.65 25.77 22.99
C PRO A 182 31.96 25.27 21.72
N TYR A 183 32.60 24.35 20.99
CA TYR A 183 31.90 23.48 20.04
C TYR A 183 30.81 22.74 20.83
N PRO A 184 29.63 22.39 20.30
CA PRO A 184 29.03 22.80 19.05
C PRO A 184 28.11 24.05 19.22
N PHE A 185 28.32 24.92 20.22
CA PHE A 185 27.38 25.97 20.65
C PHE A 185 27.98 27.40 20.73
N THR A 186 28.84 27.77 19.79
CA THR A 186 29.14 29.19 19.50
C THR A 186 27.90 29.96 19.01
N ALA A 187 27.80 31.28 19.20
CA ALA A 187 26.69 32.06 18.62
C ALA A 187 26.73 32.07 17.07
N THR A 188 27.89 31.79 16.49
CA THR A 188 28.13 31.48 15.08
C THR A 188 28.12 29.98 14.79
N SER A 189 27.97 29.16 15.83
CA SER A 189 28.01 27.72 15.70
C SER A 189 26.68 27.35 15.13
N PRO A 190 26.74 26.46 14.18
CA PRO A 190 25.71 26.51 13.23
C PRO A 190 24.68 25.60 13.93
N THR A 191 23.55 26.21 14.36
CA THR A 191 22.34 25.57 14.96
C THR A 191 22.13 24.15 14.43
N PRO A 192 21.38 23.23 15.08
CA PRO A 192 21.18 21.85 14.57
C PRO A 192 20.87 21.70 13.06
N ALA A 193 20.38 22.77 12.41
CA ALA A 193 20.32 22.98 10.96
C ALA A 193 21.67 22.88 10.18
N HIS A 194 22.81 22.89 10.84
CA HIS A 194 24.13 23.07 10.23
C HIS A 194 25.16 22.01 10.62
N LEU A 195 24.78 20.95 11.34
CA LEU A 195 25.57 19.73 11.26
C LEU A 195 25.31 19.16 9.86
N PRO A 196 26.24 19.34 8.89
CA PRO A 196 25.94 19.03 7.49
C PRO A 196 25.59 17.54 7.35
N ASN A 197 26.12 16.71 8.24
CA ASN A 197 25.84 15.29 8.35
C ASN A 197 24.39 14.99 8.75
N ILE A 198 23.79 15.73 9.71
CA ILE A 198 22.39 15.54 10.10
C ILE A 198 21.45 15.98 8.98
N SER A 199 21.70 17.15 8.39
CA SER A 199 20.91 17.66 7.27
C SER A 199 20.98 16.73 6.06
N ARG A 200 22.17 16.20 5.74
CA ARG A 200 22.35 15.15 4.71
C ARG A 200 21.59 13.88 5.07
N LEU A 201 21.68 13.39 6.31
CA LEU A 201 20.96 12.20 6.75
C LEU A 201 19.45 12.39 6.61
N ASN A 202 18.91 13.52 7.07
CA ASN A 202 17.49 13.86 6.95
C ASN A 202 17.05 13.93 5.49
N TYR A 203 17.87 14.55 4.62
CA TYR A 203 17.60 14.58 3.19
C TYR A 203 17.55 13.18 2.58
N THR A 204 18.53 12.32 2.86
CA THR A 204 18.56 10.94 2.34
C THR A 204 17.39 10.10 2.84
N TYR A 205 17.00 10.27 4.11
CA TYR A 205 15.82 9.65 4.69
C TYR A 205 14.55 10.07 3.96
N LEU A 206 14.31 11.39 3.81
CA LEU A 206 13.15 11.91 3.09
C LEU A 206 13.13 11.47 1.62
N HIS A 207 14.28 11.45 0.97
CA HIS A 207 14.43 10.99 -0.41
C HIS A 207 14.01 9.52 -0.60
N ARG A 208 14.25 8.66 0.40
CA ARG A 208 13.77 7.26 0.39
C ARG A 208 12.31 7.13 0.82
N LEU A 209 11.89 7.93 1.79
CA LEU A 209 10.55 7.87 2.38
C LEU A 209 9.45 8.33 1.41
N ILE A 210 9.69 9.40 0.64
CA ILE A 210 8.68 9.98 -0.27
C ILE A 210 8.21 8.97 -1.34
N PRO A 211 9.10 8.26 -2.07
CA PRO A 211 8.70 7.21 -3.00
C PRO A 211 7.87 6.10 -2.34
N LEU A 212 8.24 5.67 -1.13
CA LEU A 212 7.49 4.62 -0.40
C LEU A 212 6.07 5.07 -0.07
N TYR A 213 5.85 6.31 0.36
CA TYR A 213 4.48 6.83 0.57
C TYR A 213 3.67 6.91 -0.72
N LYS A 214 4.28 7.34 -1.82
CA LYS A 214 3.60 7.37 -3.12
C LYS A 214 3.19 5.95 -3.53
N LYS A 215 4.09 4.98 -3.36
CA LYS A 215 3.87 3.56 -3.62
C LYS A 215 2.76 2.97 -2.75
N LEU A 216 2.80 3.25 -1.44
CA LEU A 216 1.75 2.84 -0.50
C LEU A 216 0.38 3.37 -0.94
N LYS A 217 0.30 4.67 -1.28
CA LYS A 217 -0.94 5.28 -1.77
C LYS A 217 -1.45 4.56 -3.03
N THR A 218 -0.60 4.33 -4.02
CA THR A 218 -1.01 3.63 -5.26
C THR A 218 -1.49 2.21 -5.00
N LEU A 219 -0.83 1.46 -4.10
CA LEU A 219 -1.23 0.09 -3.76
C LEU A 219 -2.55 0.06 -2.99
N THR A 220 -2.74 0.94 -2.02
CA THR A 220 -4.01 1.03 -1.27
C THR A 220 -5.18 1.39 -2.17
N GLU A 221 -4.98 2.26 -3.16
CA GLU A 221 -6.00 2.59 -4.15
C GLU A 221 -6.32 1.42 -5.08
N HIS A 222 -5.29 0.71 -5.55
CA HIS A 222 -5.47 -0.51 -6.34
C HIS A 222 -6.20 -1.62 -5.56
N GLU A 223 -5.85 -1.84 -4.30
CA GLU A 223 -6.53 -2.79 -3.42
C GLU A 223 -8.00 -2.39 -3.19
N ARG A 224 -8.30 -1.09 -3.08
CA ARG A 224 -9.67 -0.58 -2.97
C ARG A 224 -10.47 -0.85 -4.25
N GLN A 225 -9.90 -0.51 -5.40
CA GLN A 225 -10.53 -0.76 -6.72
C GLN A 225 -10.80 -2.25 -6.93
N LYS A 226 -9.86 -3.12 -6.56
CA LYS A 226 -10.04 -4.57 -6.63
C LYS A 226 -11.22 -5.04 -5.78
N ARG A 227 -11.33 -4.55 -4.53
CA ARG A 227 -12.47 -4.88 -3.64
C ARG A 227 -13.80 -4.37 -4.19
N GLU A 228 -13.84 -3.14 -4.70
CA GLU A 228 -15.03 -2.58 -5.35
C GLU A 228 -15.47 -3.42 -6.56
N GLN A 229 -14.51 -3.85 -7.38
CA GLN A 229 -14.77 -4.71 -8.54
C GLN A 229 -15.28 -6.10 -8.13
N GLU A 230 -14.72 -6.69 -7.08
CA GLU A 230 -15.18 -7.97 -6.54
C GLU A 230 -16.62 -7.90 -6.01
N LEU A 231 -16.97 -6.81 -5.30
CA LEU A 231 -18.33 -6.56 -4.84
C LEU A 231 -19.31 -6.37 -6.00
N TYR A 232 -18.92 -5.59 -7.02
CA TYR A 232 -19.72 -5.44 -8.23
C TYR A 232 -19.97 -6.79 -8.92
N ASN A 233 -18.93 -7.61 -9.07
CA ASN A 233 -19.05 -8.94 -9.66
C ASN A 233 -19.90 -9.88 -8.79
N ALA A 234 -19.88 -9.73 -7.46
CA ALA A 234 -20.73 -10.49 -6.55
C ALA A 234 -22.21 -10.10 -6.71
N GLN A 235 -22.52 -8.81 -6.72
CA GLN A 235 -23.88 -8.29 -6.93
C GLN A 235 -24.46 -8.72 -8.27
N ARG A 236 -23.65 -8.66 -9.34
CA ARG A 236 -24.06 -9.12 -10.66
C ARG A 236 -24.42 -10.61 -10.66
N ARG A 237 -23.61 -11.45 -10.01
CA ARG A 237 -23.90 -12.90 -9.88
C ARG A 237 -25.17 -13.16 -9.10
N GLU A 238 -25.44 -12.38 -8.06
CA GLU A 238 -26.68 -12.48 -7.27
C GLU A 238 -27.90 -12.07 -8.09
N GLU A 239 -27.82 -10.98 -8.87
CA GLU A 239 -28.92 -10.55 -9.74
C GLU A 239 -29.20 -11.57 -10.85
N GLU A 240 -28.16 -12.11 -11.48
CA GLU A 240 -28.28 -13.17 -12.48
C GLU A 240 -28.91 -14.44 -11.87
N ALA A 241 -28.50 -14.83 -10.66
CA ALA A 241 -29.10 -15.94 -9.93
C ALA A 241 -30.58 -15.69 -9.59
N ARG A 242 -30.94 -14.46 -9.19
CA ARG A 242 -32.32 -14.08 -8.91
C ARG A 242 -33.20 -14.13 -10.16
N ARG A 243 -32.70 -13.66 -11.30
CA ARG A 243 -33.40 -13.75 -12.59
C ARG A 243 -33.63 -15.19 -12.99
N LEU A 244 -32.62 -16.06 -12.83
CA LEU A 244 -32.76 -17.49 -13.12
C LEU A 244 -33.76 -18.18 -12.20
N ALA A 245 -33.72 -17.88 -10.89
CA ALA A 245 -34.69 -18.40 -9.93
C ALA A 245 -36.12 -17.96 -10.27
N GLN A 246 -36.31 -16.72 -10.73
CA GLN A 246 -37.62 -16.24 -11.18
C GLN A 246 -38.10 -16.96 -12.45
N ILE A 247 -37.21 -17.15 -13.43
CA ILE A 247 -37.52 -17.93 -14.65
C ILE A 247 -37.90 -19.37 -14.29
N GLU A 248 -37.20 -19.98 -13.33
CA GLU A 248 -37.50 -21.32 -12.84
C GLU A 248 -38.84 -21.37 -12.10
N GLN A 249 -39.11 -20.42 -11.21
CA GLN A 249 -40.42 -20.30 -10.56
C GLN A 249 -41.55 -20.11 -11.56
N ASP A 250 -41.37 -19.25 -12.56
CA ASP A 250 -42.34 -19.05 -13.64
C ASP A 250 -42.53 -20.33 -14.45
N ARG A 251 -41.46 -21.09 -14.70
CA ARG A 251 -41.52 -22.39 -15.38
C ARG A 251 -42.30 -23.40 -14.56
N LEU A 252 -42.05 -23.50 -13.25
CA LEU A 252 -42.80 -24.37 -12.33
C LEU A 252 -44.26 -23.94 -12.17
N ALA A 253 -44.53 -22.64 -12.13
CA ALA A 253 -45.88 -22.09 -12.08
C ALA A 253 -46.68 -22.47 -13.34
N LYS A 254 -46.04 -22.42 -14.53
CA LYS A 254 -46.64 -22.78 -15.83
C LYS A 254 -46.78 -24.30 -16.08
N LYS A 255 -46.07 -25.16 -15.34
CA LYS A 255 -46.22 -26.63 -15.47
C LYS A 255 -47.65 -27.06 -15.15
N PHE A 256 -48.19 -27.96 -15.97
CA PHE A 256 -49.52 -28.54 -15.77
C PHE A 256 -49.54 -29.39 -14.48
N PRO A 257 -50.54 -29.22 -13.59
CA PRO A 257 -50.63 -29.99 -12.36
C PRO A 257 -51.00 -31.45 -12.66
N THR A 258 -50.27 -32.37 -12.03
CA THR A 258 -50.47 -33.81 -12.18
C THR A 258 -51.40 -34.38 -11.11
N THR A 259 -51.51 -33.70 -9.96
CA THR A 259 -52.36 -34.11 -8.83
C THR A 259 -53.45 -33.08 -8.51
N VAL A 260 -54.48 -33.49 -7.78
CA VAL A 260 -55.57 -32.59 -7.32
C VAL A 260 -55.05 -31.52 -6.35
N GLU A 261 -54.06 -31.87 -5.52
CA GLU A 261 -53.42 -30.93 -4.59
C GLU A 261 -52.62 -29.86 -5.36
N GLU A 262 -51.86 -30.27 -6.37
CA GLU A 262 -51.16 -29.35 -7.27
C GLU A 262 -52.14 -28.45 -8.02
N PHE A 263 -53.27 -28.99 -8.48
CA PHE A 263 -54.32 -28.17 -9.12
C PHE A 263 -54.84 -27.09 -8.18
N ASN A 264 -55.12 -27.44 -6.92
CA ASN A 264 -55.63 -26.49 -5.93
C ASN A 264 -54.60 -25.43 -5.52
N SER A 265 -53.30 -25.73 -5.61
CA SER A 265 -52.23 -24.78 -5.30
C SER A 265 -51.94 -23.79 -6.44
N LYS A 266 -52.41 -24.05 -7.66
CA LYS A 266 -52.22 -23.13 -8.80
C LYS A 266 -53.04 -21.83 -8.65
N PRO A 267 -52.61 -20.72 -9.27
CA PRO A 267 -53.41 -19.49 -9.33
C PRO A 267 -54.78 -19.74 -9.95
N LYS A 268 -55.81 -19.02 -9.48
CA LYS A 268 -57.21 -19.19 -9.93
C LYS A 268 -57.36 -19.07 -11.46
N ASP A 269 -56.63 -18.17 -12.10
CA ASP A 269 -56.65 -18.02 -13.56
C ASP A 269 -56.14 -19.26 -14.29
N PHE A 270 -55.10 -19.90 -13.75
CA PHE A 270 -54.57 -21.16 -14.28
C PHE A 270 -55.53 -22.32 -14.04
N GLN A 271 -56.14 -22.38 -12.85
CA GLN A 271 -57.22 -23.33 -12.55
C GLN A 271 -58.38 -23.18 -13.55
N ASN A 272 -58.76 -21.95 -13.88
CA ASN A 272 -59.84 -21.67 -14.83
C ASN A 272 -59.51 -22.15 -16.26
N LEU A 273 -58.26 -22.02 -16.70
CA LEU A 273 -57.80 -22.56 -17.99
C LEU A 273 -57.90 -24.09 -18.01
N ILE A 274 -57.48 -24.75 -16.92
CA ILE A 274 -57.57 -26.20 -16.79
C ILE A 274 -59.03 -26.64 -16.76
N VAL A 275 -59.91 -25.97 -16.00
CA VAL A 275 -61.36 -26.26 -15.95
C VAL A 275 -61.99 -26.16 -17.34
N LYS A 276 -61.64 -25.12 -18.12
CA LYS A 276 -62.10 -24.98 -19.51
C LYS A 276 -61.63 -26.12 -20.40
N MET A 277 -60.39 -26.58 -20.22
CA MET A 277 -59.85 -27.71 -20.98
C MET A 277 -60.48 -29.05 -20.56
N LEU A 278 -60.70 -29.30 -19.27
CA LEU A 278 -61.31 -30.53 -18.76
C LEU A 278 -62.78 -30.68 -19.19
N ASN A 279 -63.53 -29.57 -19.29
CA ASN A 279 -64.91 -29.58 -19.78
C ASN A 279 -65.04 -29.53 -21.30
N ALA A 280 -63.96 -29.24 -22.03
CA ALA A 280 -63.94 -29.29 -23.49
C ALA A 280 -63.94 -30.76 -23.95
N SER A 281 -64.68 -31.06 -25.03
CA SER A 281 -64.78 -32.41 -25.59
C SER A 281 -64.11 -32.51 -26.97
N GLY A 282 -63.40 -33.62 -27.21
CA GLY A 282 -62.84 -33.96 -28.51
C GLY A 282 -61.79 -32.97 -29.01
N THR A 283 -61.93 -32.51 -30.26
CA THR A 283 -60.96 -31.63 -30.94
C THR A 283 -60.74 -30.28 -30.24
N THR A 284 -61.73 -29.79 -29.49
CA THR A 284 -61.61 -28.55 -28.73
C THR A 284 -60.64 -28.66 -27.55
N GLN A 285 -60.58 -29.85 -26.92
CA GLN A 285 -59.65 -30.13 -25.83
C GLN A 285 -58.21 -30.19 -26.35
N GLU A 286 -57.96 -30.90 -27.45
CA GLU A 286 -56.64 -30.96 -28.09
C GLU A 286 -56.15 -29.57 -28.52
N ARG A 287 -57.06 -28.72 -29.02
CA ARG A 287 -56.74 -27.32 -29.35
C ARG A 287 -56.34 -26.52 -28.11
N GLN A 288 -56.98 -26.71 -26.97
CA GLN A 288 -56.61 -26.04 -25.71
C GLN A 288 -55.25 -26.53 -25.19
N VAL A 289 -54.97 -27.83 -25.24
CA VAL A 289 -53.66 -28.41 -24.88
C VAL A 289 -52.55 -27.81 -25.74
N THR A 290 -52.77 -27.75 -27.06
CA THR A 290 -51.81 -27.18 -28.02
C THR A 290 -51.64 -25.67 -27.82
N MET A 291 -52.74 -24.93 -27.63
CA MET A 291 -52.71 -23.47 -27.46
C MET A 291 -51.97 -23.05 -26.19
N ASN A 292 -52.16 -23.80 -25.09
CA ASN A 292 -51.50 -23.54 -23.81
C ASN A 292 -50.12 -24.19 -23.70
N LYS A 293 -49.64 -24.87 -24.76
CA LYS A 293 -48.35 -25.58 -24.83
C LYS A 293 -48.18 -26.63 -23.72
N TRP A 294 -49.26 -27.32 -23.36
CA TRP A 294 -49.19 -28.44 -22.43
C TRP A 294 -48.82 -29.73 -23.17
N SER A 295 -48.02 -30.59 -22.55
CA SER A 295 -47.74 -31.90 -23.12
C SER A 295 -48.95 -32.83 -22.92
N PRO A 296 -49.38 -33.60 -23.93
CA PRO A 296 -50.45 -34.59 -23.76
C PRO A 296 -50.15 -35.58 -22.62
N GLU A 297 -48.88 -35.92 -22.44
CA GLU A 297 -48.41 -36.81 -21.37
C GLU A 297 -48.63 -36.20 -19.98
N GLU A 298 -48.42 -34.89 -19.81
CA GLU A 298 -48.63 -34.18 -18.54
C GLU A 298 -50.12 -34.03 -18.19
N VAL A 299 -50.99 -33.95 -19.20
CA VAL A 299 -52.43 -33.74 -19.02
C VAL A 299 -53.17 -35.04 -18.69
N THR A 300 -52.64 -36.18 -19.14
CA THR A 300 -53.27 -37.51 -19.01
C THR A 300 -53.59 -37.91 -17.56
N PRO A 301 -52.68 -37.74 -16.57
CA PRO A 301 -52.95 -38.11 -15.17
C PRO A 301 -54.16 -37.38 -14.58
N LEU A 302 -54.26 -36.07 -14.79
CA LEU A 302 -55.36 -35.27 -14.27
C LEU A 302 -56.68 -35.58 -14.99
N LEU A 303 -56.63 -35.94 -16.28
CA LEU A 303 -57.80 -36.42 -17.03
C LEU A 303 -58.31 -37.77 -16.50
N MET A 304 -57.40 -38.68 -16.14
CA MET A 304 -57.77 -39.94 -15.50
C MET A 304 -58.43 -39.69 -14.14
N LEU A 305 -57.83 -38.84 -13.31
CA LEU A 305 -58.41 -38.45 -12.02
C LEU A 305 -59.78 -37.79 -12.17
N PHE A 306 -59.99 -36.94 -13.17
CA PHE A 306 -61.30 -36.36 -13.47
C PHE A 306 -62.35 -37.39 -13.90
N LYS A 307 -61.92 -38.49 -14.53
CA LYS A 307 -62.80 -39.61 -14.93
C LYS A 307 -63.12 -40.56 -13.77
N GLU A 308 -62.22 -40.71 -12.82
CA GLU A 308 -62.34 -41.64 -11.69
C GLU A 308 -63.00 -41.00 -10.46
N ASP A 309 -62.58 -39.79 -10.09
CA ASP A 309 -63.05 -39.10 -8.89
C ASP A 309 -64.28 -38.21 -9.18
N SER A 310 -65.45 -38.67 -8.72
CA SER A 310 -66.73 -37.95 -8.86
C SER A 310 -66.77 -36.65 -8.07
N VAL A 311 -66.08 -36.58 -6.93
CA VAL A 311 -66.03 -35.38 -6.08
C VAL A 311 -65.23 -34.31 -6.79
N PHE A 312 -64.03 -34.64 -7.28
CA PHE A 312 -63.22 -33.72 -8.08
C PHE A 312 -63.98 -33.23 -9.33
N ARG A 313 -64.65 -34.13 -10.04
CA ARG A 313 -65.48 -33.77 -11.21
C ARG A 313 -66.58 -32.76 -10.86
N SER A 314 -67.35 -33.02 -9.81
CA SER A 314 -68.44 -32.13 -9.40
C SER A 314 -67.94 -30.71 -9.08
N ARG A 315 -66.76 -30.61 -8.45
CA ARG A 315 -66.09 -29.35 -8.14
C ARG A 315 -65.67 -28.59 -9.40
N ILE A 316 -65.06 -29.27 -10.38
CA ILE A 316 -64.67 -28.70 -11.67
C ILE A 316 -65.89 -28.18 -12.44
N ILE A 317 -67.00 -28.93 -12.43
CA ILE A 317 -68.28 -28.48 -13.03
C ILE A 317 -68.78 -27.21 -12.32
N GLY A 318 -68.76 -27.17 -10.99
CA GLY A 318 -69.13 -25.98 -10.21
C GLY A 318 -68.27 -24.76 -10.55
N MET A 319 -66.95 -24.94 -10.66
CA MET A 319 -66.03 -23.86 -11.07
C MET A 319 -66.33 -23.37 -12.49
N SER A 320 -66.69 -24.27 -13.41
CA SER A 320 -67.05 -23.91 -14.79
C SER A 320 -68.33 -23.11 -14.90
N LEU A 321 -69.34 -23.45 -14.09
CA LEU A 321 -70.58 -22.68 -14.02
C LEU A 321 -70.32 -21.28 -13.46
N SER A 322 -69.47 -21.18 -12.42
CA SER A 322 -69.04 -19.90 -11.86
C SER A 322 -68.29 -19.07 -12.92
N LEU A 323 -67.39 -19.67 -13.70
CA LEU A 323 -66.67 -18.99 -14.79
C LEU A 323 -67.62 -18.40 -15.83
N ASN A 324 -68.55 -19.21 -16.33
CA ASN A 324 -69.52 -18.77 -17.34
C ASN A 324 -70.41 -17.64 -16.83
N SER A 325 -70.77 -17.66 -15.54
CA SER A 325 -71.53 -16.58 -14.91
C SER A 325 -70.70 -15.29 -14.75
N SER A 326 -69.41 -15.39 -14.43
CA SER A 326 -68.52 -14.24 -14.28
C SER A 326 -68.12 -13.58 -15.60
N SER A 327 -67.99 -14.34 -16.69
CA SER A 327 -67.73 -13.78 -18.03
C SER A 327 -68.92 -13.02 -18.64
N ALA A 328 -70.11 -13.12 -18.04
CA ALA A 328 -71.30 -12.44 -18.53
C ALA A 328 -71.39 -10.96 -18.09
N VAL A 329 -70.49 -10.46 -17.23
CA VAL A 329 -70.61 -9.10 -16.66
C VAL A 329 -69.28 -8.34 -16.69
N SER A 330 -69.10 -7.53 -17.73
CA SER A 330 -68.73 -6.11 -17.63
C SER A 330 -68.34 -5.65 -19.02
N ASP A 331 -69.33 -5.39 -19.86
CA ASP A 331 -69.13 -4.59 -21.07
C ASP A 331 -68.49 -3.25 -20.64
N PRO A 332 -67.22 -2.95 -21.01
CA PRO A 332 -66.54 -1.75 -20.58
C PRO A 332 -67.26 -0.47 -21.05
N ARG A 333 -68.17 -0.57 -22.04
CA ARG A 333 -69.01 0.54 -22.50
C ARG A 333 -70.10 0.94 -21.51
N ARG A 334 -70.40 0.13 -20.49
CA ARG A 334 -71.42 0.44 -19.46
C ARG A 334 -70.88 1.12 -18.20
N ARG A 335 -69.57 1.44 -18.12
CA ARG A 335 -68.95 2.07 -16.94
C ARG A 335 -68.73 3.58 -17.04
N ILE A 336 -69.12 4.22 -18.15
CA ILE A 336 -69.02 5.66 -18.34
C ILE A 336 -70.44 6.22 -18.41
N SER A 337 -71.03 6.51 -17.25
CA SER A 337 -72.22 7.36 -17.10
C SER A 337 -72.21 8.04 -15.75
#